data_AF-A0A261AZ72-F1
#
_entry.id   AF-A0A261AZ72-F1
#
_cell.length_a   1.000
_cell.length_b   1.000
_cell.length_c   1.000
_cell.angle_alpha   90.00
_cell.angle_beta   90.00
_cell.angle_gamma   90.00
#
_symmetry.space_group_name_H-M   'P 1'
#
loop_
_entity.id
_entity.type
_entity.pdbx_description
1 polymer ?
#
loop_
_entity_poly.entity_id
_entity_poly.type
_entity_poly.pdbx_seq_one_letter_code
_entity_poly.pdbx_strand_id
1 'polypeptide(L)'
;MEKESFEKRLMDIKNDEDEKKRQRLKDKAESDRQSELQFQQKLEKQEVENKLKLEEMKKEIEEFEKETEELLEKKLEEWRLCNEVLCYCILVQQQFKTREKEFAKWLDFLKYPITRAKDRFVLFEKIRKKLKKSYKKEEIFCLHRTTLSAYEIVFEAWKKVESLAKQFPDKIFLLILQKRLVSVSDQIH
;
A
#
# COMPACT_ATOMS: atom_id res chain seq x y z
N MET A 1 83.99 71.30 44.17
CA MET A 1 82.96 71.78 43.23
C MET A 1 82.59 70.77 42.15
N GLU A 2 83.42 69.78 41.77
CA GLU A 2 83.06 68.81 40.73
C GLU A 2 82.10 67.68 41.19
N LYS A 3 82.22 67.23 42.45
CA LYS A 3 81.37 66.16 43.01
C LYS A 3 79.88 66.53 43.08
N GLU A 4 79.56 67.74 43.54
CA GLU A 4 78.16 68.20 43.65
C GLU A 4 77.48 68.36 42.28
N SER A 5 78.23 68.75 41.24
CA SER A 5 77.66 68.84 39.87
C SER A 5 77.42 67.46 39.25
N PHE A 6 78.25 66.48 39.60
CA PHE A 6 78.12 65.10 39.13
C PHE A 6 76.97 64.38 39.83
N GLU A 7 76.80 64.57 41.14
CA GLU A 7 75.66 64.06 41.90
C GLU A 7 74.33 64.65 41.43
N LYS A 8 74.31 65.94 41.09
CA LYS A 8 73.11 66.59 40.55
C LYS A 8 72.71 66.05 39.16
N ARG A 9 73.69 65.84 38.27
CA ARG A 9 73.46 65.18 36.97
C ARG A 9 73.01 63.72 37.12
N LEU A 10 73.56 62.97 38.08
CA LEU A 10 73.12 61.61 38.39
C LEU A 10 71.68 61.58 38.90
N MET A 11 71.30 62.52 39.76
CA MET A 11 69.91 62.70 40.23
C MET A 11 68.96 63.03 39.08
N ASP A 12 69.35 63.92 38.17
CA ASP A 12 68.52 64.31 37.03
C ASP A 12 68.35 63.16 36.03
N ILE A 13 69.41 62.39 35.74
CA ILE A 13 69.35 61.18 34.89
C ILE A 13 68.45 60.13 35.54
N LYS A 14 68.56 59.93 36.86
CA LYS A 14 67.75 58.94 37.59
C LYS A 14 66.27 59.35 37.63
N ASN A 15 65.98 60.63 37.80
CA ASN A 15 64.61 61.16 37.72
C ASN A 15 64.03 61.03 36.30
N ASP A 16 64.79 61.32 35.26
CA ASP A 16 64.36 61.18 33.86
C ASP A 16 64.15 59.70 33.47
N GLU A 17 64.98 58.79 33.98
CA GLU A 17 64.77 57.34 33.86
C GLU A 17 63.52 56.87 34.62
N ASP A 18 63.30 57.34 35.84
CA ASP A 18 62.11 57.02 36.64
C ASP A 18 60.83 57.57 35.98
N GLU A 19 60.89 58.75 35.36
CA GLU A 19 59.77 59.36 34.65
C GLU A 19 59.46 58.63 33.35
N LYS A 20 60.48 58.25 32.57
CA LYS A 20 60.34 57.34 31.42
C LYS A 20 59.78 55.98 31.82
N LYS A 21 60.18 55.44 32.98
CA LYS A 21 59.68 54.17 33.50
C LYS A 21 58.21 54.27 33.92
N ARG A 22 57.81 55.38 34.54
CA ARG A 22 56.40 55.69 34.85
C ARG A 22 55.57 55.85 33.58
N GLN A 23 56.09 56.52 32.56
CA GLN A 23 55.39 56.68 31.29
C GLN A 23 55.20 55.33 30.58
N ARG A 24 56.24 54.49 30.50
CA ARG A 24 56.12 53.13 29.94
C ARG A 24 55.12 52.25 30.70
N LEU A 25 55.04 52.40 32.03
CA LEU A 25 54.05 51.68 32.84
C LEU A 25 52.62 52.16 32.55
N LYS A 26 52.42 53.47 32.34
CA LYS A 26 51.12 54.02 31.92
C LYS A 26 50.74 53.57 30.52
N ASP A 27 51.66 53.65 29.56
CA ASP A 27 51.41 53.23 28.18
C ASP A 27 51.12 51.72 28.10
N LYS A 28 51.82 50.91 28.89
CA LYS A 28 51.53 49.47 29.03
C LYS A 28 50.15 49.24 29.63
N ALA A 29 49.80 49.93 30.71
CA ALA A 29 48.47 49.80 31.33
C ALA A 29 47.33 50.25 30.39
N GLU A 30 47.55 51.28 29.57
CA GLU A 30 46.61 51.75 28.55
C GLU A 30 46.47 50.70 27.41
N SER A 31 47.58 50.15 26.94
CA SER A 31 47.62 49.08 25.93
C SER A 31 46.95 47.80 26.42
N ASP A 32 47.18 47.42 27.69
CA ASP A 32 46.56 46.25 28.31
C ASP A 32 45.04 46.46 28.43
N ARG A 33 44.58 47.66 28.81
CA ARG A 33 43.15 48.02 28.83
C ARG A 33 42.51 47.98 27.44
N GLN A 34 43.17 48.50 26.41
CA GLN A 34 42.67 48.44 25.04
C GLN A 34 42.60 47.00 24.51
N SER A 35 43.59 46.17 24.85
CA SER A 35 43.63 44.76 24.46
C SER A 35 42.50 43.97 25.13
N GLU A 36 42.26 44.20 26.42
CA GLU A 36 41.14 43.62 27.16
C GLU A 36 39.79 44.03 26.56
N LEU A 37 39.63 45.31 26.21
CA LEU A 37 38.40 45.81 25.59
C LEU A 37 38.14 45.15 24.22
N GLN A 38 39.18 44.99 23.40
CA GLN A 38 39.07 44.29 22.10
C GLN A 38 38.78 42.81 22.27
N PHE A 39 39.32 42.17 23.32
CA PHE A 39 39.05 40.78 23.64
C PHE A 39 37.58 40.58 24.03
N GLN A 40 37.06 41.43 24.92
CA GLN A 40 35.64 41.41 25.32
C GLN A 40 34.71 41.63 24.13
N GLN A 41 35.01 42.61 23.26
CA GLN A 41 34.22 42.85 22.05
C GLN A 41 34.21 41.66 21.07
N LYS A 42 35.33 40.92 20.96
CA LYS A 42 35.38 39.70 20.14
C LYS A 42 34.60 38.56 20.75
N LEU A 43 34.65 38.40 22.07
CA LEU A 43 33.87 37.43 22.82
C LEU A 43 32.37 37.67 22.64
N GLU A 44 31.90 38.90 22.84
CA GLU A 44 30.49 39.26 22.64
C GLU A 44 30.04 38.99 21.21
N LYS A 45 30.84 39.35 20.20
CA LYS A 45 30.54 39.03 18.80
C LYS A 45 30.44 37.52 18.55
N GLN A 46 31.37 36.74 19.08
CA GLN A 46 31.33 35.27 18.96
C GLN A 46 30.12 34.66 19.67
N GLU A 47 29.75 35.18 20.84
CA GLU A 47 28.56 34.71 21.56
C GLU A 47 27.27 34.99 20.78
N VAL A 48 27.16 36.19 20.19
CA VAL A 48 26.00 36.56 19.36
C VAL A 48 25.95 35.70 18.10
N GLU A 49 27.07 35.52 17.39
CA GLU A 49 27.13 34.66 16.20
C GLU A 49 26.82 33.19 16.52
N ASN A 50 27.33 32.67 17.64
CA ASN A 50 27.05 31.30 18.06
C ASN A 50 25.58 31.12 18.46
N LYS A 51 24.98 32.10 19.13
CA LYS A 51 23.53 32.06 19.45
C LYS A 51 22.68 32.05 18.19
N LEU A 52 22.99 32.91 17.22
CA LEU A 52 22.27 32.95 15.94
C LEU A 52 22.38 31.63 15.18
N LYS A 53 23.59 31.05 15.08
CA LYS A 53 23.79 29.73 14.46
C LYS A 53 23.04 28.62 15.18
N LEU A 54 23.01 28.64 16.51
CA LEU A 54 22.25 27.68 17.31
C LEU A 54 20.74 27.79 17.06
N GLU A 55 20.22 29.01 16.91
CA GLU A 55 18.81 29.22 16.58
C GLU A 55 18.48 28.78 15.15
N GLU A 56 19.35 29.05 14.18
CA GLU A 56 19.21 28.58 12.80
C GLU A 56 19.22 27.04 12.75
N MET A 57 20.21 26.40 13.38
CA MET A 57 20.27 24.93 13.44
C MET A 57 19.05 24.32 14.12
N LYS A 58 18.51 24.95 15.18
CA LYS A 58 17.28 24.48 15.82
C LYS A 58 16.08 24.55 14.88
N LYS A 59 15.94 25.65 14.13
CA LYS A 59 14.85 25.79 13.15
C LYS A 59 14.98 24.76 12.03
N GLU A 60 16.19 24.53 11.51
CA GLU A 60 16.43 23.51 10.49
C GLU A 60 16.07 22.10 10.99
N ILE A 61 16.41 21.79 12.25
CA ILE A 61 16.03 20.51 12.87
C ILE A 61 14.51 20.39 13.00
N GLU A 62 13.84 21.44 13.52
CA GLU A 62 12.39 21.44 13.69
C GLU A 62 11.64 21.30 12.34
N GLU A 63 12.11 21.99 11.31
CA GLU A 63 11.56 21.88 9.94
C GLU A 63 11.77 20.48 9.37
N PHE A 64 12.97 19.92 9.53
CA PHE A 64 13.29 18.57 9.06
C PHE A 64 12.48 17.49 9.78
N GLU A 65 12.32 17.59 11.10
CA GLU A 65 11.50 16.67 11.90
C GLU A 65 10.05 16.71 11.45
N LYS A 66 9.51 17.92 11.25
CA LYS A 66 8.14 18.11 10.75
C LYS A 66 7.93 17.51 9.36
N GLU A 67 8.83 17.79 8.41
CA GLU A 67 8.77 17.20 7.08
C GLU A 67 8.86 15.68 7.11
N THR A 68 9.71 15.14 7.99
CA THR A 68 9.87 13.70 8.17
C THR A 68 8.59 13.06 8.72
N GLU A 69 7.94 13.69 9.70
CA GLU A 69 6.68 13.21 10.27
C GLU A 69 5.56 13.21 9.21
N GLU A 70 5.42 14.31 8.45
CA GLU A 70 4.44 14.39 7.35
C GLU A 70 4.68 13.34 6.27
N LEU A 71 5.95 13.05 5.93
CA LEU A 71 6.30 12.02 4.96
C LEU A 71 5.95 10.63 5.49
N LEU A 72 6.23 10.37 6.77
CA LEU A 72 5.98 9.08 7.40
C LEU A 72 4.48 8.80 7.50
N GLU A 73 3.67 9.80 7.83
CA GLU A 73 2.22 9.69 7.85
C GLU A 73 1.64 9.41 6.45
N LYS A 74 2.11 10.12 5.41
CA LYS A 74 1.74 9.82 4.02
C LYS A 74 2.09 8.39 3.62
N LYS A 75 3.27 7.91 3.99
CA LYS A 75 3.71 6.54 3.68
C LYS A 75 2.89 5.48 4.41
N LEU A 76 2.52 5.75 5.66
CA LEU A 76 1.62 4.87 6.42
C LEU A 76 0.24 4.79 5.76
N GLU A 77 -0.32 5.91 5.31
CA GLU A 77 -1.61 5.92 4.63
C GLU A 77 -1.56 5.21 3.28
N GLU A 78 -0.53 5.45 2.47
CA GLU A 78 -0.28 4.70 1.23
C GLU A 78 -0.20 3.19 1.47
N TRP A 79 0.55 2.80 2.51
CA TRP A 79 0.70 1.39 2.88
C TRP A 79 -0.62 0.77 3.34
N ARG A 80 -1.41 1.51 4.13
CA ARG A 80 -2.73 1.08 4.58
C ARG A 80 -3.67 0.85 3.40
N LEU A 81 -3.78 1.81 2.48
CA LEU A 81 -4.61 1.70 1.28
C LEU A 81 -4.19 0.51 0.41
N CYS A 82 -2.88 0.32 0.22
CA CYS A 82 -2.34 -0.82 -0.52
C CYS A 82 -2.74 -2.15 0.14
N ASN A 83 -2.61 -2.24 1.46
CA ASN A 83 -2.96 -3.44 2.21
C ASN A 83 -4.47 -3.72 2.18
N GLU A 84 -5.31 -2.69 2.29
CA GLU A 84 -6.76 -2.82 2.18
C GLU A 84 -7.18 -3.37 0.81
N VAL A 85 -6.59 -2.84 -0.28
CA VAL A 85 -6.81 -3.35 -1.64
C VAL A 85 -6.32 -4.79 -1.79
N LEU A 86 -5.15 -5.13 -1.24
CA LEU A 86 -4.63 -6.49 -1.28
C LEU A 86 -5.57 -7.48 -0.56
N CYS A 87 -6.03 -7.12 0.65
CA CYS A 87 -7.00 -7.90 1.40
C CYS A 87 -8.31 -8.10 0.61
N TYR A 88 -8.80 -7.03 -0.02
CA TYR A 88 -9.99 -7.11 -0.87
C TYR A 88 -9.78 -8.05 -2.06
N CYS A 89 -8.65 -7.96 -2.75
CA CYS A 89 -8.30 -8.85 -3.86
C CYS A 89 -8.26 -10.32 -3.43
N ILE A 90 -7.64 -10.62 -2.28
CA ILE A 90 -7.58 -11.97 -1.72
C ILE A 90 -9.00 -12.48 -1.41
N LEU A 91 -9.83 -11.65 -0.79
CA LEU A 91 -11.21 -11.99 -0.45
C LEU A 91 -12.02 -12.31 -1.71
N VAL A 92 -11.98 -11.44 -2.72
CA VAL A 92 -12.67 -11.65 -3.99
C VAL A 92 -12.19 -12.92 -4.68
N GLN A 93 -10.89 -13.20 -4.67
CA GLN A 93 -10.34 -14.43 -5.23
C GLN A 93 -10.86 -15.69 -4.51
N GLN A 94 -10.94 -15.67 -3.19
CA GLN A 94 -11.48 -16.79 -2.41
C GLN A 94 -12.98 -17.00 -2.68
N GLN A 95 -13.75 -15.92 -2.74
CA GLN A 95 -15.16 -15.97 -3.09
C GLN A 95 -15.36 -16.53 -4.50
N PHE A 96 -14.56 -16.08 -5.47
CA PHE A 96 -14.60 -16.60 -6.84
C PHE A 96 -14.35 -18.11 -6.86
N LYS A 97 -13.27 -18.60 -6.24
CA LYS A 97 -12.95 -20.04 -6.19
C LYS A 97 -14.06 -20.86 -5.53
N THR A 98 -14.73 -20.30 -4.52
CA THR A 98 -15.85 -20.95 -3.84
C THR A 98 -17.05 -21.06 -4.76
N ARG A 99 -17.44 -19.94 -5.39
CA ARG A 99 -18.52 -19.90 -6.37
C ARG A 99 -18.26 -20.79 -7.57
N GLU A 100 -17.04 -20.81 -8.10
CA GLU A 100 -16.63 -21.68 -9.19
C GLU A 100 -16.87 -23.16 -8.84
N LYS A 101 -16.49 -23.59 -7.63
CA LYS A 101 -16.76 -24.95 -7.14
C LYS A 101 -18.25 -25.24 -7.01
N GLU A 102 -19.04 -24.29 -6.52
CA GLU A 102 -20.50 -24.42 -6.44
C GLU A 102 -21.13 -24.59 -7.84
N PHE A 103 -20.70 -23.76 -8.80
CA PHE A 103 -21.14 -23.85 -10.18
C PHE A 103 -20.74 -25.17 -10.84
N ALA A 104 -19.50 -25.64 -10.62
CA ALA A 104 -19.05 -26.93 -11.13
C ALA A 104 -19.92 -28.08 -10.61
N LYS A 105 -20.17 -28.13 -9.30
CA LYS A 105 -21.07 -29.14 -8.69
C LYS A 105 -22.49 -29.06 -9.24
N TRP A 106 -22.99 -27.85 -9.46
CA TRP A 106 -24.32 -27.65 -10.05
C TRP A 106 -24.38 -28.15 -11.50
N LEU A 107 -23.34 -27.90 -12.30
CA LEU A 107 -23.26 -28.45 -13.66
C LEU A 107 -23.15 -29.98 -13.68
N ASP A 108 -22.39 -30.57 -12.76
CA ASP A 108 -22.33 -32.03 -12.60
C ASP A 108 -23.70 -32.61 -12.23
N PHE A 109 -24.46 -31.92 -11.38
CA PHE A 109 -25.85 -32.30 -11.08
C PHE A 109 -26.74 -32.26 -12.33
N LEU A 110 -26.61 -31.24 -13.19
CA LEU A 110 -27.38 -31.16 -14.45
C LEU A 110 -26.99 -32.24 -15.45
N LYS A 111 -25.72 -32.67 -15.45
CA LYS A 111 -25.22 -33.74 -16.32
C LYS A 111 -25.87 -35.10 -16.03
N TYR A 112 -26.19 -35.38 -14.76
CA TYR A 112 -26.77 -36.65 -14.35
C TYR A 112 -28.10 -37.01 -15.06
N PRO A 113 -29.16 -36.17 -15.03
CA PRO A 113 -30.43 -36.49 -15.69
C PRO A 113 -30.29 -36.62 -17.20
N ILE A 114 -29.42 -35.81 -17.84
CA ILE A 114 -29.14 -35.89 -19.28
C ILE A 114 -28.50 -37.25 -19.62
N THR A 115 -27.47 -37.63 -18.87
CA THR A 115 -26.77 -38.92 -19.06
C THR A 115 -27.73 -40.08 -18.85
N ARG A 116 -28.55 -40.01 -17.80
CA ARG A 116 -29.57 -41.02 -17.51
C ARG A 116 -30.61 -41.15 -18.64
N ALA A 117 -31.09 -40.04 -19.19
CA ALA A 117 -32.02 -40.05 -20.32
C ALA A 117 -31.37 -40.68 -21.57
N LYS A 118 -30.12 -40.31 -21.86
CA LYS A 118 -29.34 -40.87 -22.97
C LYS A 118 -29.10 -42.38 -22.81
N ASP A 119 -28.67 -42.83 -21.64
CA ASP A 119 -28.43 -44.26 -21.36
C ASP A 119 -29.73 -45.06 -21.47
N ARG A 120 -30.85 -44.50 -20.98
CA ARG A 120 -32.17 -45.12 -21.10
C ARG A 120 -32.60 -45.25 -22.57
N PHE A 121 -32.34 -44.22 -23.38
CA PHE A 121 -32.60 -44.25 -24.82
C PHE A 121 -31.75 -45.32 -25.54
N VAL A 122 -30.44 -45.39 -25.25
CA VAL A 122 -29.55 -46.41 -25.82
C VAL A 122 -30.01 -47.82 -25.44
N LEU A 123 -30.43 -48.03 -24.19
CA LEU A 123 -30.97 -49.30 -23.75
C LEU A 123 -32.25 -49.66 -24.51
N PHE A 124 -33.18 -48.71 -24.64
CA PHE A 124 -34.41 -48.88 -25.40
C PHE A 124 -34.13 -49.29 -26.85
N GLU A 125 -33.23 -48.62 -27.55
CA GLU A 125 -32.85 -48.94 -28.93
C GLU A 125 -32.32 -50.37 -29.08
N LYS A 126 -31.58 -50.88 -28.10
CA LYS A 126 -31.06 -52.27 -28.10
C LYS A 126 -32.17 -53.31 -27.94
N ILE A 127 -33.20 -53.02 -27.16
CA ILE A 127 -34.24 -54.01 -26.81
C ILE A 127 -35.54 -53.85 -27.62
N ARG A 128 -35.78 -52.71 -28.27
CA ARG A 128 -37.05 -52.38 -28.95
C ARG A 128 -37.50 -53.43 -29.97
N LYS A 129 -36.56 -54.08 -30.67
CA LYS A 129 -36.87 -55.11 -31.67
C LYS A 129 -37.31 -56.44 -31.03
N LYS A 130 -36.91 -56.69 -29.78
CA LYS A 130 -37.15 -57.95 -29.05
C LYS A 130 -38.33 -57.86 -28.07
N LEU A 131 -38.83 -56.66 -27.78
CA LEU A 131 -39.95 -56.44 -26.85
C LEU A 131 -41.29 -56.89 -27.45
N LYS A 132 -42.12 -57.58 -26.66
CA LYS A 132 -43.53 -57.83 -27.00
C LYS A 132 -44.32 -56.51 -26.97
N LYS A 133 -45.44 -56.46 -27.70
CA LYS A 133 -46.26 -55.23 -27.88
C LYS A 133 -46.70 -54.57 -26.56
N SER A 134 -47.03 -55.35 -25.53
CA SER A 134 -47.36 -54.82 -24.20
C SER A 134 -46.16 -54.07 -23.60
N TYR A 135 -45.03 -54.76 -23.40
CA TYR A 135 -43.80 -54.20 -22.83
C TYR A 135 -43.22 -53.01 -23.60
N LYS A 136 -43.52 -52.86 -24.90
CA LYS A 136 -43.15 -51.66 -25.65
C LYS A 136 -43.83 -50.40 -25.12
N LYS A 137 -45.11 -50.48 -24.73
CA LYS A 137 -45.87 -49.32 -24.24
C LYS A 137 -45.33 -48.86 -22.89
N GLU A 138 -45.09 -49.80 -21.97
CA GLU A 138 -44.49 -49.48 -20.67
C GLU A 138 -43.08 -48.90 -20.82
N GLU A 139 -42.27 -49.43 -21.73
CA GLU A 139 -40.92 -48.96 -21.97
C GLU A 139 -40.87 -47.56 -22.60
N ILE A 140 -41.75 -47.28 -23.56
CA ILE A 140 -41.92 -45.94 -24.15
C ILE A 140 -42.35 -44.93 -23.09
N PHE A 141 -43.28 -45.30 -22.21
CA PHE A 141 -43.71 -44.43 -21.12
C PHE A 141 -42.56 -44.12 -20.14
N CYS A 142 -41.75 -45.13 -19.81
CA CYS A 142 -40.57 -44.96 -18.96
C CYS A 142 -39.51 -44.03 -19.60
N LEU A 143 -39.27 -44.20 -20.90
CA LEU A 143 -38.38 -43.34 -21.68
C LEU A 143 -38.88 -41.90 -21.70
N HIS A 144 -40.16 -41.69 -22.04
CA HIS A 144 -40.79 -40.37 -22.05
C HIS A 144 -40.66 -39.66 -20.71
N ARG A 145 -40.97 -40.34 -19.59
CA ARG A 145 -40.84 -39.77 -18.25
C ARG A 145 -39.40 -39.35 -17.93
N THR A 146 -38.41 -40.15 -18.36
CA THR A 146 -36.99 -39.86 -18.10
C THR A 146 -36.50 -38.68 -18.94
N THR A 147 -36.89 -38.61 -20.22
CA THR A 147 -36.58 -37.50 -21.11
C THR A 147 -37.25 -36.20 -20.67
N LEU A 148 -38.53 -36.25 -20.30
CA LEU A 148 -39.27 -35.07 -19.82
C LEU A 148 -38.63 -34.50 -18.55
N SER A 149 -38.30 -35.37 -17.58
CA SER A 149 -37.63 -34.94 -16.35
C SER A 149 -36.27 -34.30 -16.62
N ALA A 150 -35.48 -34.83 -17.57
CA ALA A 150 -34.21 -34.21 -17.96
C ALA A 150 -34.41 -32.84 -18.63
N TYR A 151 -35.40 -32.72 -19.51
CA TYR A 151 -35.76 -31.46 -20.16
C TYR A 151 -36.18 -30.40 -19.14
N GLU A 152 -37.07 -30.73 -18.20
CA GLU A 152 -37.54 -29.80 -17.16
C GLU A 152 -36.37 -29.26 -16.32
N ILE A 153 -35.44 -30.14 -15.91
CA ILE A 153 -34.27 -29.74 -15.12
C ILE A 153 -33.35 -28.80 -15.91
N VAL A 154 -33.09 -29.09 -17.19
CA VAL A 154 -32.26 -28.24 -18.05
C VAL A 154 -32.94 -26.90 -18.34
N PHE A 155 -34.26 -26.90 -18.52
CA PHE A 155 -35.04 -25.70 -18.77
C PHE A 155 -35.07 -24.77 -17.55
N GLU A 156 -35.25 -25.30 -16.34
CA GLU A 156 -35.15 -24.52 -15.11
C GLU A 156 -33.73 -23.97 -14.89
N ALA A 157 -32.70 -24.76 -15.24
CA ALA A 157 -31.33 -24.26 -15.23
C ALA A 157 -31.11 -23.10 -16.21
N TRP A 158 -31.69 -23.18 -17.41
CA TRP A 158 -31.64 -22.12 -18.40
C TRP A 158 -32.31 -20.84 -17.88
N LYS A 159 -33.51 -20.92 -17.30
CA LYS A 159 -34.20 -19.76 -16.69
C LYS A 159 -33.35 -19.11 -15.60
N LYS A 160 -32.71 -19.93 -14.76
CA LYS A 160 -31.83 -19.43 -13.70
C LYS A 160 -30.66 -18.64 -14.28
N VAL A 161 -30.01 -19.17 -15.32
CA VAL A 161 -28.91 -18.47 -16.01
C VAL A 161 -29.40 -17.20 -16.71
N GLU A 162 -30.58 -17.22 -17.32
CA GLU A 162 -31.19 -16.05 -17.95
C GLU A 162 -31.44 -14.93 -16.92
N SER A 163 -31.98 -15.27 -15.75
CA SER A 163 -32.19 -14.32 -14.65
C SER A 163 -30.87 -13.70 -14.18
N LEU A 164 -29.82 -14.52 -14.02
CA LEU A 164 -28.49 -14.03 -13.63
C LEU A 164 -27.90 -13.11 -14.72
N ALA A 165 -28.05 -13.46 -15.99
CA ALA A 165 -27.55 -12.66 -17.11
C ALA A 165 -28.24 -11.29 -17.23
N LYS A 166 -29.43 -11.11 -16.64
CA LYS A 166 -30.11 -9.82 -16.55
C LYS A 166 -29.58 -8.95 -15.41
N GLN A 167 -29.02 -9.57 -14.36
CA GLN A 167 -28.55 -8.88 -13.16
C GLN A 167 -27.10 -8.40 -13.26
N PHE A 168 -26.24 -9.11 -13.99
CA PHE A 168 -24.81 -8.80 -14.05
C PHE A 168 -24.42 -8.11 -15.38
N PRO A 169 -23.66 -7.00 -15.33
CA PRO A 169 -23.21 -6.28 -16.53
C PRO A 169 -22.15 -7.07 -17.31
N ASP A 170 -21.22 -7.74 -16.62
CA ASP A 170 -20.28 -8.68 -17.23
C ASP A 170 -20.89 -10.09 -17.24
N LYS A 171 -21.62 -10.38 -18.31
CA LYS A 171 -22.43 -11.60 -18.48
C LYS A 171 -21.89 -12.55 -19.54
N ILE A 172 -20.66 -12.37 -20.02
CA ILE A 172 -20.11 -13.17 -21.14
C ILE A 172 -20.16 -14.66 -20.81
N PHE A 173 -19.73 -15.05 -19.61
CA PHE A 173 -19.81 -16.44 -19.14
C PHE A 173 -21.26 -16.95 -19.10
N LEU A 174 -22.19 -16.15 -18.58
CA LEU A 174 -23.60 -16.52 -18.47
C LEU A 174 -24.25 -16.68 -19.85
N LEU A 175 -23.91 -15.83 -20.82
CA LEU A 175 -24.37 -15.95 -22.21
C LEU A 175 -23.82 -17.20 -22.90
N ILE A 176 -22.54 -17.53 -22.69
CA ILE A 176 -21.95 -18.77 -23.18
C ILE A 176 -22.69 -19.97 -22.59
N LEU A 177 -22.91 -19.96 -21.27
CA LEU A 177 -23.59 -21.02 -20.56
C LEU A 177 -25.04 -21.19 -21.03
N GLN A 178 -25.76 -20.09 -21.22
CA GLN A 178 -27.13 -20.08 -21.74
C GLN A 178 -27.19 -20.74 -23.12
N LYS A 179 -26.30 -20.37 -24.04
CA LYS A 179 -26.21 -20.99 -25.38
C LYS A 179 -25.94 -22.49 -25.30
N ARG A 180 -25.09 -22.92 -24.36
CA ARG A 180 -24.78 -24.35 -24.14
C ARG A 180 -25.99 -25.10 -23.59
N LEU A 181 -26.73 -24.54 -22.65
CA LEU A 181 -27.95 -25.15 -22.12
C LEU A 181 -29.03 -25.30 -23.20
N VAL A 182 -29.21 -24.31 -24.07
CA VAL A 182 -30.10 -24.42 -25.24
C VAL A 182 -29.67 -25.58 -26.13
N SER A 183 -28.41 -25.60 -26.54
CA SER A 183 -27.88 -26.67 -27.40
C SER A 183 -28.03 -28.06 -26.79
N VAL A 184 -27.89 -28.19 -25.47
CA VAL A 184 -28.07 -29.46 -24.76
C VAL A 184 -29.55 -29.84 -24.71
N SER A 185 -30.45 -28.88 -24.44
CA SER A 185 -31.89 -29.11 -24.46
C SER A 185 -32.37 -29.56 -25.84
N ASP A 186 -31.85 -28.96 -26.90
CA ASP A 186 -32.18 -29.31 -28.28
C ASP A 186 -31.72 -30.72 -28.66
N GLN A 187 -30.68 -31.24 -27.99
CA GLN A 187 -30.16 -32.60 -28.19
C GLN A 187 -30.90 -33.66 -27.35
N ILE A 188 -31.75 -33.26 -26.42
CA ILE A 188 -32.57 -34.16 -25.60
C ILE A 188 -33.89 -34.50 -26.32
N HIS A 189 -34.33 -33.64 -27.24
CA HIS A 189 -35.43 -33.88 -28.17
C HIS A 189 -35.01 -34.73 -29.38
#